data_AF-A0A1I2XE28-F1
#
_entry.id   AF-A0A1I2XE28-F1
#
_cell.length_a   1.000
_cell.length_b   1.000
_cell.length_c   1.000
_cell.angle_alpha   90.00
_cell.angle_beta   90.00
_cell.angle_gamma   90.00
#
_symmetry.space_group_name_H-M   'P 1'
#
loop_
_entity.id
_entity.type
_entity.pdbx_description
1 polymer ?
#
loop_
_entity_poly.entity_id
_entity_poly.type
_entity_poly.pdbx_seq_one_letter_code
_entity_poly.pdbx_strand_id
1 'polypeptide(L)'
;MQEETDHWDRALCHSALAASASGCSTQGEIAECLGAPLTETPPCLALLQANGLLYSEPDAFRPNLVRLRIAEPLRAFEHAAVWPHCPALAQQDAVAVRRHVRPVFDSAVTGPHFAQICRDWVMDFANPTVFGAHPATAAHGSLPGPARRAGPEAGDAAAEVVVRGRADARYGPLLSVGTARWDEVMDLHHLERLRHLLILLAACGEDVIHTRPACYSGVGFTPALRAAEADGHVVLVGLDRLYRGQ
;
A
#
# COMPACT_ATOMS: atom_id res chain seq x y z
N MET A 1 -14.51 36.34 10.18
CA MET A 1 -15.60 35.35 10.01
C MET A 1 -15.29 34.45 8.81
N GLN A 2 -15.52 34.84 7.55
CA GLN A 2 -15.26 33.95 6.39
C GLN A 2 -13.76 33.58 6.21
N GLU A 3 -12.84 34.55 6.30
CA GLU A 3 -11.39 34.30 6.15
C GLU A 3 -10.80 33.43 7.27
N GLU A 4 -11.43 33.44 8.45
CA GLU A 4 -10.97 32.68 9.61
C GLU A 4 -11.36 31.21 9.49
N THR A 5 -12.59 30.93 9.01
CA THR A 5 -13.04 29.58 8.66
C THR A 5 -12.20 28.97 7.54
N ASP A 6 -11.87 29.74 6.50
CA ASP A 6 -11.02 29.29 5.38
C ASP A 6 -9.59 28.94 5.83
N HIS A 7 -9.04 29.66 6.82
CA HIS A 7 -7.72 29.37 7.39
C HIS A 7 -7.72 28.07 8.20
N TRP A 8 -8.77 27.86 9.01
CA TRP A 8 -8.97 26.64 9.78
C TRP A 8 -9.12 25.41 8.88
N ASP A 9 -9.90 25.51 7.80
CA ASP A 9 -10.08 24.43 6.83
C ASP A 9 -8.75 24.06 6.14
N ARG A 10 -7.90 25.05 5.84
CA ARG A 10 -6.57 24.81 5.26
C ARG A 10 -5.61 24.14 6.24
N ALA A 11 -5.60 24.57 7.51
CA ALA A 11 -4.75 23.97 8.54
C ALA A 11 -5.15 22.49 8.79
N LEU A 12 -6.45 22.21 8.80
CA LEU A 12 -6.99 20.86 8.94
C LEU A 12 -6.62 19.98 7.73
N CYS A 13 -6.69 20.52 6.50
CA CYS A 13 -6.26 19.82 5.28
C CYS A 13 -4.77 19.45 5.33
N HIS A 14 -3.90 20.39 5.72
CA HIS A 14 -2.46 20.11 5.87
C HIS A 14 -2.18 19.05 6.93
N SER A 15 -2.91 19.11 8.05
CA SER A 15 -2.74 18.16 9.14
C SER A 15 -3.22 16.76 8.75
N ALA A 16 -4.32 16.66 8.00
CA ALA A 16 -4.82 15.39 7.46
C ALA A 16 -3.83 14.76 6.48
N LEU A 17 -3.22 15.55 5.59
CA LEU A 17 -2.17 15.08 4.68
C LEU A 17 -0.92 14.61 5.45
N ALA A 18 -0.51 15.32 6.49
CA ALA A 18 0.59 14.92 7.35
C ALA A 18 0.29 13.60 8.10
N ALA A 19 -0.92 13.45 8.63
CA ALA A 19 -1.38 12.21 9.26
C ALA A 19 -1.33 11.04 8.27
N SER A 20 -1.86 11.22 7.05
CA SER A 20 -1.79 10.20 6.01
C SER A 20 -0.37 9.84 5.60
N ALA A 21 0.48 10.86 5.45
CA ALA A 21 1.89 10.70 5.12
C ALA A 21 2.67 9.97 6.24
N SER A 22 2.20 10.05 7.49
CA SER A 22 2.77 9.32 8.63
C SER A 22 2.25 7.88 8.79
N GLY A 23 1.30 7.45 7.94
CA GLY A 23 0.77 6.09 7.90
C GLY A 23 -0.70 5.93 8.27
N CYS A 24 -1.40 7.01 8.67
CA CYS A 24 -2.84 6.95 8.90
C CYS A 24 -3.57 6.71 7.58
N SER A 25 -4.23 5.57 7.46
CA SER A 25 -4.80 5.10 6.21
C SER A 25 -6.32 5.15 6.21
N THR A 26 -7.00 5.34 7.34
CA THR A 26 -8.47 5.39 7.41
C THR A 26 -8.94 6.73 7.95
N GLN A 27 -10.20 7.09 7.68
CA GLN A 27 -10.82 8.28 8.29
C GLN A 27 -10.75 8.24 9.83
N GLY A 28 -10.89 7.06 10.43
CA GLY A 28 -10.80 6.88 11.87
C GLY A 28 -9.41 7.19 12.41
N GLU A 29 -8.38 6.61 11.81
CA GLU A 29 -6.97 6.84 12.17
C GLU A 29 -6.58 8.30 11.98
N ILE A 30 -7.04 8.94 10.89
CA ILE A 30 -6.76 10.35 10.62
C ILE A 30 -7.44 11.24 11.68
N ALA A 31 -8.72 11.03 11.97
CA ALA A 31 -9.42 11.81 13.00
C ALA A 31 -8.76 11.68 14.38
N GLU A 32 -8.35 10.46 14.76
CA GLU A 32 -7.62 10.21 16.00
C GLU A 32 -6.28 10.95 16.02
N CYS A 33 -5.51 10.89 14.93
CA CYS A 33 -4.24 11.62 14.80
C CYS A 33 -4.41 13.14 14.90
N LEU A 34 -5.50 13.68 14.34
CA LEU A 34 -5.85 15.10 14.40
C LEU A 34 -6.38 15.54 15.77
N GLY A 35 -6.76 14.60 16.64
CA GLY A 35 -7.54 14.91 17.85
C GLY A 35 -8.91 15.53 17.54
N ALA A 36 -9.44 15.28 16.34
CA ALA A 36 -10.67 15.87 15.84
C ALA A 36 -11.85 14.89 15.95
N PRO A 37 -13.09 15.38 16.17
CA PRO A 37 -14.27 14.53 16.11
C PRO A 37 -14.43 13.86 14.73
N LEU A 38 -14.84 12.58 14.73
CA LEU A 38 -15.13 11.83 13.49
C LEU A 38 -16.22 12.47 12.63
N THR A 39 -17.07 13.31 13.22
CA THR A 39 -18.12 14.07 12.54
C THR A 39 -17.61 15.31 11.83
N GLU A 40 -16.44 15.83 12.23
CA GLU A 40 -15.85 17.08 11.71
C GLU A 40 -14.71 16.84 10.72
N THR A 41 -14.18 15.61 10.67
CA THR A 41 -13.14 15.19 9.72
C THR A 41 -13.62 15.00 8.25
N PRO A 42 -14.86 14.51 7.96
CA PRO A 42 -15.29 14.21 6.59
C PRO A 42 -15.25 15.38 5.61
N PRO A 43 -15.67 16.62 5.95
CA PRO A 43 -15.63 17.75 5.01
C PRO A 43 -14.23 18.02 4.47
N CYS A 44 -13.21 17.99 5.34
CA CYS A 44 -11.81 18.17 4.96
C CYS A 44 -11.31 17.04 4.04
N LEU A 45 -11.60 15.79 4.37
CA LEU A 45 -11.22 14.64 3.53
C LEU A 45 -11.91 14.69 2.17
N ALA A 46 -13.20 15.03 2.12
CA ALA A 46 -13.94 15.19 0.88
C ALA A 46 -13.35 16.30 -0.01
N LEU A 47 -12.91 17.42 0.59
CA LEU A 47 -12.22 18.48 -0.12
C LEU A 47 -10.88 18.00 -0.70
N LEU A 48 -10.07 17.30 0.09
CA LEU A 48 -8.80 16.73 -0.38
C LEU A 48 -9.02 15.74 -1.54
N GLN A 49 -10.07 14.93 -1.48
CA GLN A 49 -10.42 14.00 -2.56
C GLN A 49 -10.91 14.70 -3.82
N ALA A 50 -11.78 15.72 -3.67
CA ALA A 50 -12.29 16.51 -4.79
C ALA A 50 -11.16 17.24 -5.54
N ASN A 51 -10.10 17.62 -4.83
CA ASN A 51 -8.91 18.24 -5.41
C ASN A 51 -7.84 17.23 -5.87
N GLY A 52 -8.13 15.92 -5.83
CA GLY A 52 -7.21 14.88 -6.27
C GLY A 52 -5.96 14.73 -5.38
N LEU A 53 -5.98 15.24 -4.15
CA LEU A 53 -4.87 15.09 -3.20
C LEU A 53 -4.92 13.75 -2.46
N LEU A 54 -6.14 13.26 -2.21
CA LEU A 54 -6.40 11.94 -1.67
C LEU A 54 -7.26 11.11 -2.64
N TYR A 55 -7.12 9.80 -2.61
CA TYR A 55 -8.06 8.88 -3.25
C TYR A 55 -8.45 7.75 -2.29
N SER A 56 -9.65 7.21 -2.53
CA SER A 56 -10.16 6.04 -1.82
C SER A 56 -9.64 4.76 -2.48
N GLU A 57 -9.01 3.92 -1.69
CA GLU A 57 -8.54 2.59 -2.05
C GLU A 57 -9.33 1.55 -1.23
N PRO A 58 -10.21 0.74 -1.86
CA PRO A 58 -10.91 -0.32 -1.16
C PRO A 58 -9.94 -1.46 -0.79
N ASP A 59 -10.18 -2.13 0.34
CA ASP A 59 -9.40 -3.30 0.73
C ASP A 59 -9.95 -4.60 0.09
N ALA A 60 -9.06 -5.42 -0.46
CA ALA A 60 -9.42 -6.62 -1.21
C ALA A 60 -10.07 -7.74 -0.36
N PHE A 61 -9.87 -7.71 0.96
CA PHE A 61 -10.44 -8.70 1.90
C PHE A 61 -11.45 -8.08 2.85
N ARG A 62 -11.48 -6.75 2.98
CA ARG A 62 -12.38 -6.02 3.88
C ARG A 62 -13.30 -5.06 3.10
N PRO A 63 -14.51 -5.50 2.71
CA PRO A 63 -15.46 -4.74 1.89
C PRO A 63 -15.76 -3.31 2.36
N ASN A 64 -15.84 -3.16 3.69
CA ASN A 64 -16.27 -1.94 4.35
C ASN A 64 -15.06 -1.07 4.76
N LEU A 65 -13.83 -1.54 4.50
CA LEU A 65 -12.62 -0.80 4.79
C LEU A 65 -12.19 -0.07 3.53
N VAL A 66 -12.20 1.26 3.62
CA VAL A 66 -11.67 2.15 2.60
C VAL A 66 -10.45 2.85 3.18
N ARG A 67 -9.31 2.70 2.50
CA ARG A 67 -8.10 3.42 2.80
C ARG A 67 -8.03 4.71 2.01
N LEU A 68 -7.49 5.74 2.62
CA LEU A 68 -7.21 7.04 2.04
C LEU A 68 -5.72 7.09 1.75
N ARG A 69 -5.37 7.34 0.49
CA ARG A 69 -3.99 7.38 0.01
C ARG A 69 -3.72 8.73 -0.63
N ILE A 70 -2.49 9.24 -0.46
CA ILE A 70 -2.03 10.43 -1.16
C ILE A 70 -1.83 10.08 -2.63
N ALA A 71 -2.46 10.83 -3.53
CA ALA A 71 -2.45 10.51 -4.96
C ALA A 71 -1.07 10.67 -5.60
N GLU A 72 -0.32 11.72 -5.21
CA GLU A 72 0.93 12.10 -5.84
C GLU A 72 2.14 11.82 -4.94
N PRO A 73 3.13 11.02 -5.37
CA PRO A 73 4.31 10.70 -4.57
C PRO A 73 5.11 11.94 -4.13
N LEU A 74 5.15 12.99 -4.95
CA LEU A 74 5.81 14.25 -4.59
C LEU A 74 5.10 14.96 -3.43
N ARG A 75 3.76 14.90 -3.37
CA ARG A 75 2.98 15.43 -2.25
C ARG A 75 3.16 14.60 -1.00
N ALA A 76 3.20 13.27 -1.15
CA ALA A 76 3.50 12.37 -0.04
C ALA A 76 4.90 12.67 0.55
N PHE A 77 5.90 12.87 -0.31
CA PHE A 77 7.24 13.27 0.13
C PHE A 77 7.27 14.63 0.83
N GLU A 78 6.58 15.64 0.28
CA GLU A 78 6.49 16.96 0.89
C GLU A 78 5.98 16.87 2.34
N HIS A 79 4.88 16.16 2.56
CA HIS A 79 4.25 16.05 3.88
C HIS A 79 4.93 15.04 4.83
N ALA A 80 5.43 13.91 4.32
CA ALA A 80 6.06 12.87 5.15
C ALA A 80 7.48 13.25 5.61
N ALA A 81 8.22 13.92 4.74
CA ALA A 81 9.68 13.91 4.79
C ALA A 81 10.30 15.31 4.71
N VAL A 82 9.68 16.25 3.97
CA VAL A 82 10.24 17.60 3.84
C VAL A 82 9.78 18.48 5.00
N TRP A 83 8.47 18.68 5.16
CA TRP A 83 7.91 19.61 6.13
C TRP A 83 8.29 19.32 7.59
N PRO A 84 8.27 18.05 8.08
CA PRO A 84 8.67 17.74 9.44
C PRO A 84 10.15 18.04 9.74
N HIS A 85 11.01 18.02 8.71
CA HIS A 85 12.45 18.20 8.83
C HIS A 85 12.95 19.56 8.32
N CYS A 86 12.06 20.42 7.81
CA CYS A 86 12.38 21.79 7.37
C CYS A 86 13.20 22.61 8.39
N PRO A 87 12.89 22.60 9.70
CA PRO A 87 13.69 23.32 10.69
C PRO A 87 15.12 22.76 10.82
N ALA A 88 15.30 21.46 10.64
CA ALA A 88 16.61 20.80 10.70
C ALA A 88 17.45 21.05 9.43
N LEU A 89 16.80 21.15 8.25
CA LEU A 89 17.47 21.52 7.00
C LEU A 89 18.15 22.90 7.04
N ALA A 90 17.62 23.83 7.84
CA ALA A 90 18.23 25.15 8.03
C ALA A 90 19.48 25.13 8.92
N GLN A 91 19.68 24.06 9.71
CA GLN A 91 20.67 23.99 10.80
C GLN A 91 21.71 22.86 10.62
N GLN A 92 21.44 21.87 9.76
CA GLN A 92 22.24 20.66 9.58
C GLN A 92 22.69 20.47 8.13
N ASP A 93 23.76 19.70 7.92
CA ASP A 93 24.19 19.28 6.58
C ASP A 93 23.10 18.41 5.92
N ALA A 94 22.84 18.67 4.64
CA ALA A 94 21.85 17.99 3.82
C ALA A 94 22.09 16.47 3.76
N VAL A 95 23.34 16.01 3.81
CA VAL A 95 23.67 14.58 3.85
C VAL A 95 23.20 13.93 5.14
N ALA A 96 23.33 14.62 6.28
CA ALA A 96 22.86 14.13 7.57
C ALA A 96 21.33 14.05 7.60
N VAL A 97 20.63 15.09 7.14
CA VAL A 97 19.15 15.07 7.06
C VAL A 97 18.66 13.95 6.14
N ARG A 98 19.29 13.75 4.97
CA ARG A 98 18.93 12.68 4.04
C ARG A 98 18.98 11.29 4.67
N ARG A 99 19.96 11.01 5.54
CA ARG A 99 20.05 9.70 6.23
C ARG A 99 18.86 9.46 7.18
N HIS A 100 18.38 10.51 7.83
CA HIS A 100 17.23 10.41 8.75
C HIS A 100 15.90 10.34 8.01
N VAL A 101 15.79 11.06 6.89
CA VAL A 101 14.56 11.11 6.08
C VAL A 101 14.40 9.86 5.20
N ARG A 102 15.50 9.20 4.82
CA ARG A 102 15.48 8.04 3.91
C ARG A 102 14.50 6.93 4.33
N PRO A 103 14.50 6.41 5.57
CA PRO A 103 13.57 5.34 5.96
C PRO A 103 12.08 5.75 5.88
N VAL A 104 11.78 7.02 6.18
CA VAL A 104 10.42 7.56 6.08
C VAL A 104 10.03 7.72 4.61
N PHE A 105 10.93 8.24 3.78
CA PHE A 105 10.71 8.32 2.34
C PHE A 105 10.46 6.93 1.73
N ASP A 106 11.27 5.95 2.11
CA ASP A 106 11.17 4.61 1.53
C ASP A 106 9.82 3.95 1.90
N SER A 107 9.42 4.04 3.18
CA SER A 107 8.19 3.43 3.69
C SER A 107 6.89 4.20 3.40
N ALA A 108 6.91 5.54 3.42
CA ALA A 108 5.71 6.37 3.24
C ALA A 108 5.48 6.82 1.80
N VAL A 109 6.53 6.83 0.96
CA VAL A 109 6.45 7.34 -0.41
C VAL A 109 6.72 6.23 -1.41
N THR A 110 7.94 5.68 -1.43
CA THR A 110 8.32 4.78 -2.52
C THR A 110 7.65 3.41 -2.43
N GLY A 111 7.48 2.86 -1.24
CA GLY A 111 6.82 1.57 -1.03
C GLY A 111 5.37 1.58 -1.52
N PRO A 112 4.51 2.47 -0.99
CA PRO A 112 3.12 2.57 -1.43
C PRO A 112 2.97 2.92 -2.91
N HIS A 113 3.82 3.81 -3.44
CA HIS A 113 3.79 4.15 -4.86
C HIS A 113 4.21 2.98 -5.74
N PHE A 114 5.26 2.24 -5.36
CA PHE A 114 5.68 1.04 -6.10
C PHE A 114 4.61 -0.05 -6.07
N ALA A 115 3.93 -0.24 -4.93
CA ALA A 115 2.78 -1.14 -4.84
C ALA A 115 1.62 -0.70 -5.78
N GLN A 116 1.35 0.60 -5.90
CA GLN A 116 0.37 1.13 -6.86
C GLN A 116 0.80 0.83 -8.31
N ILE A 117 2.06 1.10 -8.68
CA ILE A 117 2.58 0.75 -10.02
C ILE A 117 2.41 -0.75 -10.31
N CYS A 118 2.65 -1.61 -9.32
CA CYS A 118 2.46 -3.05 -9.49
C CYS A 118 1.00 -3.42 -9.72
N ARG A 119 0.06 -2.76 -9.02
CA ARG A 119 -1.39 -2.96 -9.20
C ARG A 119 -1.87 -2.47 -10.56
N ASP A 120 -1.41 -1.29 -10.98
CA ASP A 120 -1.71 -0.75 -12.32
C ASP A 120 -1.15 -1.67 -13.40
N TRP A 121 0.07 -2.19 -13.20
CA TRP A 121 0.66 -3.18 -14.09
C TRP A 121 -0.18 -4.45 -14.23
N VAL A 122 -0.69 -4.98 -13.12
CA VAL A 122 -1.60 -6.13 -13.14
C VAL A 122 -2.86 -5.85 -13.97
N MET A 123 -3.43 -4.65 -13.83
CA MET A 123 -4.68 -4.30 -14.50
C MET A 123 -4.50 -4.04 -16.00
N ASP A 124 -3.42 -3.34 -16.37
CA ASP A 124 -3.27 -2.78 -17.70
C ASP A 124 -2.35 -3.60 -18.62
N PHE A 125 -1.42 -4.36 -18.06
CA PHE A 125 -0.33 -4.98 -18.83
C PHE A 125 -0.12 -6.48 -18.57
N ALA A 126 -0.51 -7.01 -17.40
CA ALA A 126 -0.27 -8.41 -17.10
C ALA A 126 -1.07 -9.34 -18.02
N ASN A 127 -0.39 -10.29 -18.65
CA ASN A 127 -1.08 -11.30 -19.46
C ASN A 127 -2.01 -12.14 -18.56
N PRO A 128 -3.24 -12.45 -18.99
CA PRO A 128 -4.19 -13.25 -18.21
C PRO A 128 -3.65 -14.62 -17.76
N THR A 129 -2.69 -15.19 -18.49
CA THR A 129 -2.05 -16.46 -18.13
C THR A 129 -1.13 -16.35 -16.91
N VAL A 130 -0.68 -15.15 -16.54
CA VAL A 130 0.21 -14.91 -15.38
C VAL A 130 -0.47 -15.30 -14.07
N PHE A 131 -1.76 -15.02 -13.93
CA PHE A 131 -2.52 -15.36 -12.72
C PHE A 131 -3.59 -16.43 -12.98
N GLY A 132 -3.55 -17.08 -14.15
CA GLY A 132 -4.47 -18.15 -14.53
C GLY A 132 -5.84 -17.68 -15.01
N ALA A 133 -6.18 -16.40 -14.85
CA ALA A 133 -7.38 -15.78 -15.40
C ALA A 133 -7.17 -14.26 -15.59
N HIS A 134 -8.11 -13.61 -16.28
CA HIS A 134 -8.08 -12.15 -16.46
C HIS A 134 -8.30 -11.44 -15.12
N PRO A 135 -7.39 -10.56 -14.70
CA PRO A 135 -7.60 -9.66 -13.57
C PRO A 135 -8.85 -8.80 -13.79
N ALA A 136 -9.71 -8.72 -12.76
CA ALA A 136 -10.82 -7.78 -12.72
C ALA A 136 -10.55 -6.65 -11.72
N THR A 137 -9.81 -6.94 -10.65
CA THR A 137 -9.36 -5.93 -9.69
C THR A 137 -7.95 -6.24 -9.21
N ALA A 138 -7.19 -5.18 -8.90
CA ALA A 138 -5.92 -5.23 -8.19
C ALA A 138 -5.95 -4.18 -7.06
N ALA A 139 -5.87 -4.62 -5.82
CA ALA A 139 -6.00 -3.75 -4.64
C ALA A 139 -5.06 -4.18 -3.52
N HIS A 140 -4.78 -3.30 -2.57
CA HIS A 140 -4.20 -3.70 -1.29
C HIS A 140 -5.20 -4.60 -0.54
N GLY A 141 -4.72 -5.65 0.13
CA GLY A 141 -5.56 -6.52 0.93
C GLY A 141 -4.95 -6.76 2.29
N SER A 142 -5.77 -6.70 3.33
CA SER A 142 -5.28 -6.92 4.69
C SER A 142 -6.27 -7.70 5.53
N LEU A 143 -5.73 -8.61 6.34
CA LEU A 143 -6.48 -9.39 7.29
C LEU A 143 -6.38 -8.76 8.69
N PRO A 144 -7.46 -8.80 9.48
CA PRO A 144 -7.39 -8.43 10.88
C PRO A 144 -6.32 -9.26 11.59
N GLY A 145 -5.34 -8.61 12.20
CA GLY A 145 -4.39 -9.28 13.08
C GLY A 145 -5.09 -9.87 14.32
N PRO A 146 -4.51 -10.89 14.96
CA PRO A 146 -4.96 -11.27 16.30
C PRO A 146 -4.83 -10.05 17.21
N ALA A 147 -5.96 -9.61 17.78
CA ALA A 147 -6.13 -8.35 18.49
C ALA A 147 -4.89 -7.89 19.27
N ARG A 148 -4.23 -6.81 18.79
CA ARG A 148 -3.31 -5.83 19.42
C ARG A 148 -2.70 -6.14 20.80
N ARG A 149 -2.35 -7.39 21.11
CA ARG A 149 -1.72 -7.82 22.37
C ARG A 149 -0.28 -8.31 22.18
N ALA A 150 0.23 -8.34 20.95
CA ALA A 150 1.57 -8.81 20.64
C ALA A 150 2.46 -7.68 20.06
N GLY A 151 2.66 -6.61 20.83
CA GLY A 151 3.68 -5.60 20.55
C GLY A 151 3.55 -4.85 19.21
N PRO A 152 4.54 -3.99 18.87
CA PRO A 152 4.57 -3.20 17.63
C PRO A 152 4.68 -4.06 16.34
N GLU A 153 4.96 -5.35 16.48
CA GLU A 153 5.14 -6.29 15.38
C GLU A 153 3.88 -7.11 15.05
N ALA A 154 2.84 -7.06 15.89
CA ALA A 154 1.52 -7.62 15.57
C ALA A 154 0.72 -6.64 14.70
N GLY A 155 1.24 -6.39 13.50
CA GLY A 155 0.50 -5.75 12.42
C GLY A 155 -0.50 -6.70 11.78
N ASP A 156 -1.51 -6.12 11.13
CA ASP A 156 -2.38 -6.85 10.20
C ASP A 156 -1.53 -7.61 9.17
N ALA A 157 -1.85 -8.88 8.90
CA ALA A 157 -1.23 -9.62 7.81
C ALA A 157 -1.74 -9.04 6.49
N ALA A 158 -0.86 -8.44 5.70
CA ALA A 158 -1.23 -7.71 4.50
C ALA A 158 -0.50 -8.19 3.24
N ALA A 159 -1.15 -8.01 2.11
CA ALA A 159 -0.60 -8.12 0.76
C ALA A 159 -0.76 -6.78 0.05
N GLU A 160 0.31 -6.30 -0.56
CA GLU A 160 0.35 -5.04 -1.28
C GLU A 160 -0.38 -5.12 -2.63
N VAL A 161 -0.41 -6.32 -3.21
CA VAL A 161 -1.04 -6.60 -4.50
C VAL A 161 -1.92 -7.84 -4.35
N VAL A 162 -3.24 -7.63 -4.31
CA VAL A 162 -4.24 -8.71 -4.33
C VAL A 162 -5.02 -8.64 -5.61
N VAL A 163 -5.01 -9.73 -6.35
CA VAL A 163 -5.62 -9.83 -7.68
C VAL A 163 -6.84 -10.73 -7.60
N ARG A 164 -8.00 -10.20 -8.00
CA ARG A 164 -9.23 -11.00 -8.14
C ARG A 164 -9.67 -11.05 -9.59
N GLY A 165 -10.19 -12.20 -9.99
CA GLY A 165 -10.77 -12.42 -11.31
C GLY A 165 -12.19 -11.86 -11.40
N ARG A 166 -12.81 -11.99 -12.57
CA ARG A 166 -14.23 -11.64 -12.73
C ARG A 166 -15.09 -12.76 -12.16
N ALA A 167 -16.17 -12.43 -11.45
CA ALA A 167 -17.17 -13.38 -10.99
C ALA A 167 -18.59 -12.86 -11.22
N ASP A 168 -19.53 -13.80 -11.20
CA ASP A 168 -20.98 -13.52 -11.12
C ASP A 168 -21.44 -13.22 -9.67
N ALA A 169 -20.58 -13.48 -8.69
CA ALA A 169 -20.80 -13.20 -7.27
C ALA A 169 -20.19 -11.84 -6.84
N ARG A 170 -20.42 -11.43 -5.58
CA ARG A 170 -19.96 -10.14 -5.03
C ARG A 170 -18.43 -9.96 -5.11
N TYR A 171 -17.65 -11.05 -4.99
CA TYR A 171 -16.19 -11.03 -5.13
C TYR A 171 -15.73 -12.08 -6.12
N GLY A 172 -14.80 -11.67 -6.98
CA GLY A 172 -14.04 -12.53 -7.88
C GLY A 172 -13.27 -13.64 -7.18
N PRO A 173 -12.98 -14.77 -7.88
CA PRO A 173 -12.02 -15.74 -7.37
C PRO A 173 -10.68 -15.03 -7.10
N LEU A 174 -10.03 -15.41 -5.99
CA LEU A 174 -8.70 -14.91 -5.66
C LEU A 174 -7.69 -15.54 -6.62
N LEU A 175 -7.00 -14.72 -7.40
CA LEU A 175 -6.02 -15.18 -8.40
C LEU A 175 -4.59 -15.09 -7.87
N SER A 176 -4.29 -14.03 -7.11
CA SER A 176 -2.95 -13.81 -6.57
C SER A 176 -2.96 -12.96 -5.31
N VAL A 177 -1.97 -13.22 -4.46
CA VAL A 177 -1.56 -12.35 -3.36
C VAL A 177 -0.07 -12.10 -3.49
N GLY A 178 0.35 -10.85 -3.30
CA GLY A 178 1.74 -10.48 -3.50
C GLY A 178 2.27 -9.40 -2.60
N THR A 179 3.59 -9.41 -2.47
CA THR A 179 4.37 -8.43 -1.72
C THR A 179 5.19 -7.61 -2.71
N ALA A 180 5.18 -6.29 -2.51
CA ALA A 180 5.96 -5.35 -3.31
C ALA A 180 7.08 -4.71 -2.46
N ARG A 181 8.31 -4.75 -2.97
CA ARG A 181 9.49 -4.13 -2.35
C ARG A 181 10.27 -3.32 -3.36
N TRP A 182 10.46 -2.03 -3.06
CA TRP A 182 11.17 -1.12 -3.95
C TRP A 182 12.69 -1.21 -3.81
N ASP A 183 13.17 -1.34 -2.58
CA ASP A 183 14.56 -1.15 -2.16
C ASP A 183 15.25 -2.43 -1.65
N GLU A 184 14.58 -3.57 -1.78
CA GLU A 184 15.04 -4.86 -1.24
C GLU A 184 15.12 -5.94 -2.33
N VAL A 185 16.21 -6.74 -2.27
CA VAL A 185 16.32 -8.00 -3.03
C VAL A 185 15.49 -9.06 -2.32
N MET A 186 14.45 -9.57 -2.98
CA MET A 186 13.54 -10.54 -2.36
C MET A 186 14.09 -11.97 -2.40
N ASP A 187 13.77 -12.74 -1.36
CA ASP A 187 14.25 -14.09 -1.10
C ASP A 187 13.12 -15.07 -0.70
N LEU A 188 13.49 -16.28 -0.29
CA LEU A 188 12.52 -17.32 0.08
C LEU A 188 11.66 -16.96 1.29
N HIS A 189 12.16 -16.16 2.24
CA HIS A 189 11.40 -15.76 3.41
C HIS A 189 10.20 -14.88 3.02
N HIS A 190 10.31 -14.09 1.94
CA HIS A 190 9.16 -13.36 1.38
C HIS A 190 8.07 -14.30 0.87
N LEU A 191 8.46 -15.37 0.17
CA LEU A 191 7.54 -16.40 -0.32
C LEU A 191 6.88 -17.16 0.84
N GLU A 192 7.64 -17.49 1.89
CA GLU A 192 7.11 -18.14 3.09
C GLU A 192 6.07 -17.26 3.79
N ARG A 193 6.30 -15.94 3.85
CA ARG A 193 5.35 -14.98 4.42
C ARG A 193 4.04 -14.92 3.61
N LEU A 194 4.11 -14.98 2.28
CA LEU A 194 2.93 -15.07 1.41
C LEU A 194 2.20 -16.41 1.57
N ARG A 195 2.92 -17.52 1.69
CA ARG A 195 2.33 -18.84 1.95
C ARG A 195 1.61 -18.86 3.30
N HIS A 196 2.19 -18.23 4.32
CA HIS A 196 1.54 -18.07 5.61
C HIS A 196 0.25 -17.24 5.49
N LEU A 197 0.28 -16.13 4.73
CA LEU A 197 -0.92 -15.34 4.46
C LEU A 197 -2.02 -16.17 3.76
N LEU A 198 -1.67 -17.02 2.79
CA LEU A 198 -2.65 -17.91 2.13
C LEU A 198 -3.29 -18.91 3.11
N ILE A 199 -2.52 -19.43 4.08
CA ILE A 199 -3.07 -20.28 5.14
C ILE A 199 -4.08 -19.51 6.00
N LEU A 200 -3.77 -18.27 6.36
CA LEU A 200 -4.68 -17.41 7.12
C LEU A 200 -5.95 -17.08 6.32
N LEU A 201 -5.81 -16.77 5.03
CA LEU A 201 -6.94 -16.51 4.13
C LEU A 201 -7.87 -17.72 4.00
N ALA A 202 -7.30 -18.93 3.82
CA ALA A 202 -8.06 -20.17 3.78
C ALA A 202 -8.85 -20.41 5.08
N ALA A 203 -8.23 -20.14 6.24
CA ALA A 203 -8.89 -20.25 7.54
C ALA A 203 -10.03 -19.23 7.70
N CYS A 204 -9.96 -18.09 7.02
CA CYS A 204 -11.03 -17.10 6.95
C CYS A 204 -12.11 -17.42 5.89
N GLY A 205 -11.99 -18.52 5.16
CA GLY A 205 -12.97 -18.98 4.18
C GLY A 205 -12.76 -18.48 2.74
N GLU A 206 -11.62 -17.87 2.43
CA GLU A 206 -11.25 -17.57 1.04
C GLU A 206 -10.82 -18.85 0.31
N ASP A 207 -11.27 -19.02 -0.93
CA ASP A 207 -10.74 -20.07 -1.81
C ASP A 207 -9.37 -19.65 -2.33
N VAL A 208 -8.33 -20.36 -1.85
CA VAL A 208 -6.93 -20.10 -2.19
C VAL A 208 -6.33 -21.19 -3.08
N ILE A 209 -7.11 -22.19 -3.52
CA ILE A 209 -6.58 -23.40 -4.17
C ILE A 209 -5.79 -23.07 -5.45
N HIS A 210 -6.28 -22.08 -6.20
CA HIS A 210 -5.66 -21.63 -7.45
C HIS A 210 -4.92 -20.29 -7.30
N THR A 211 -4.77 -19.78 -6.08
CA THR A 211 -4.12 -18.49 -5.82
C THR A 211 -2.61 -18.62 -5.94
N ARG A 212 -2.00 -17.78 -6.78
CA ARG A 212 -0.55 -17.76 -7.00
C ARG A 212 0.12 -16.69 -6.13
N PRO A 213 1.12 -17.02 -5.29
CA PRO A 213 1.98 -16.03 -4.66
C PRO A 213 2.74 -15.22 -5.71
N ALA A 214 2.88 -13.91 -5.50
CA ALA A 214 3.67 -13.05 -6.38
C ALA A 214 4.63 -12.14 -5.61
N CYS A 215 5.88 -12.04 -6.07
CA CYS A 215 6.89 -11.14 -5.53
C CYS A 215 7.22 -10.06 -6.55
N TYR A 216 7.02 -8.80 -6.17
CA TYR A 216 7.32 -7.63 -6.99
C TYR A 216 8.54 -6.93 -6.41
N SER A 217 9.62 -6.82 -7.18
CA SER A 217 10.86 -6.18 -6.69
C SER A 217 11.39 -5.11 -7.63
N GLY A 218 11.73 -3.96 -7.06
CA GLY A 218 12.48 -2.89 -7.73
C GLY A 218 13.98 -3.17 -7.86
N VAL A 219 14.53 -4.09 -7.06
CA VAL A 219 15.97 -4.40 -7.04
C VAL A 219 16.30 -5.76 -7.65
N GLY A 220 15.46 -6.78 -7.39
CA GLY A 220 15.59 -8.12 -7.96
C GLY A 220 15.33 -9.24 -6.97
N PHE A 221 15.77 -10.44 -7.36
CA PHE A 221 15.45 -11.71 -6.67
C PHE A 221 16.69 -12.57 -6.49
N THR A 222 16.79 -13.22 -5.34
CA THR A 222 17.85 -14.21 -5.07
C THR A 222 17.75 -15.43 -5.99
N PRO A 223 18.85 -16.17 -6.22
CA PRO A 223 18.83 -17.38 -7.04
C PRO A 223 17.85 -18.46 -6.52
N ALA A 224 17.72 -18.59 -5.20
CA ALA A 224 16.82 -19.55 -4.58
C ALA A 224 15.35 -19.23 -4.88
N LEU A 225 14.97 -17.95 -4.85
CA LEU A 225 13.61 -17.53 -5.18
C LEU A 225 13.32 -17.69 -6.69
N ARG A 226 14.31 -17.47 -7.56
CA ARG A 226 14.20 -17.76 -9.01
C ARG A 226 14.03 -19.25 -9.30
N ALA A 227 14.68 -20.13 -8.54
CA ALA A 227 14.45 -21.57 -8.65
C ALA A 227 13.01 -21.93 -8.29
N ALA A 228 12.47 -21.34 -7.21
CA ALA A 228 11.07 -21.53 -6.83
C ALA A 228 10.07 -21.02 -7.89
N GLU A 229 10.42 -19.96 -8.64
CA GLU A 229 9.63 -19.51 -9.80
C GLU A 229 9.63 -20.55 -10.92
N ALA A 230 10.79 -21.12 -11.24
CA ALA A 230 10.92 -22.15 -12.28
C ALA A 230 10.09 -23.40 -11.96
N ASP A 231 9.96 -23.73 -10.67
CA ASP A 231 9.10 -24.82 -10.17
C ASP A 231 7.61 -24.42 -10.10
N GLY A 232 7.26 -23.18 -10.48
CA GLY A 232 5.89 -22.67 -10.51
C GLY A 232 5.33 -22.26 -9.15
N HIS A 233 6.15 -22.17 -8.10
CA HIS A 233 5.70 -21.88 -6.75
C HIS A 233 5.40 -20.39 -6.47
N VAL A 234 5.93 -19.49 -7.30
CA VAL A 234 5.79 -18.04 -7.15
C VAL A 234 5.87 -17.38 -8.53
N VAL A 235 5.21 -16.24 -8.71
CA VAL A 235 5.40 -15.36 -9.86
C VAL A 235 6.38 -14.25 -9.48
N LEU A 236 7.45 -14.04 -10.24
CA LEU A 236 8.35 -12.92 -10.02
C LEU A 236 8.06 -11.81 -11.04
N VAL A 237 8.01 -10.58 -10.54
CA VAL A 237 7.75 -9.39 -11.33
C VAL A 237 8.84 -8.35 -11.00
N GLY A 238 9.87 -8.32 -11.83
CA GLY A 238 10.94 -7.32 -11.76
C GLY A 238 10.64 -6.09 -12.60
N LEU A 239 11.51 -5.07 -12.52
CA LEU A 239 11.41 -3.86 -13.35
C LEU A 239 11.37 -4.17 -14.85
N ASP A 240 12.12 -5.17 -15.31
CA ASP A 240 12.12 -5.60 -16.71
C ASP A 240 10.72 -6.01 -17.17
N ARG A 241 9.96 -6.69 -16.31
CA ARG A 241 8.60 -7.14 -16.58
C ARG A 241 7.58 -6.00 -16.47
N LEU A 242 7.73 -5.15 -15.46
CA LEU A 242 6.89 -3.96 -15.26
C LEU A 242 6.97 -3.00 -16.45
N TYR A 243 8.16 -2.75 -16.99
CA TYR A 243 8.34 -1.82 -18.11
C TYR A 243 8.16 -2.46 -19.50
N ARG A 244 8.12 -3.80 -19.61
CA ARG A 244 7.92 -4.50 -20.89
C ARG A 244 6.52 -5.10 -21.08
N GLY A 245 5.70 -5.18 -20.02
CA GLY A 245 4.31 -5.65 -20.10
C GLY A 245 4.14 -7.13 -20.47
N GLN A 246 5.02 -8.01 -19.99
CA GLN A 246 4.98 -9.47 -20.23
C GLN A 246 4.57 -10.23 -18.98
#